data_AF-A0A493SZC6-F1
#
_entry.id   AF-A0A493SZC6-F1
#
_cell.length_a   1.000
_cell.length_b   1.000
_cell.length_c   1.000
_cell.angle_alpha   90.00
_cell.angle_beta   90.00
_cell.angle_gamma   90.00
#
_symmetry.space_group_name_H-M   'P 1'
#
loop_
_entity.id
_entity.type
_entity.pdbx_description
1 polymer ?
#
loop_
_entity_poly.entity_id
_entity_poly.type
_entity_poly.pdbx_seq_one_letter_code
_entity_poly.pdbx_strand_id
1 'polypeptide(L)'
;MSHQESRLQTWCQTWLLTQDAISSYKEILQVYWETATGLVNACCDGLEPWQIVGLTCSSTLLAVWLHSFLFQPESLTSRIKKQFFKLLRRMPFVGAIIQKKIDEALNDVTSSLSFLKDEKDYIKALPEQGMSQPEVLQKMKEYSSKGDVRWEDGKVSGTVYSGEEKLTRLLVQVYEEFAWSNPLHPDIFPGLRKMEAEVVRIACTLFHGGPSSCGAMTSGGTESILMACKAYRDLAYERGIKHPEMLVPVSAHAAFDKAAHYFGMKMIHIPLTKTMEVDVQAMRRAISKNTAMLVCSAPQFPHGIMDPIEEVAELAVKYKIPFHVDACLGGFLIVFMEKAGFPLKHPFDFRVKGVTSISADTHKYGYAPKGSSVVLYSDKKYRSYQFFVAPDWQGGIYASPSVAGSRPGGIIAACWATLMHVGESGYVEATKRIIKTARFLESELRKIDSIFIFGKPEVSVLSIGSDTFDIYRLSNLLAAKGWNLNVLQFPPSIPLPLFRKKKISEWCLNGPELLAPGWDAPVGGLFSIPALRCWDLDTVEIWEVP
;
A
#
# COMPACT_ATOMS: atom_id res chain seq x y z
N MET A 1 41.02 -67.97 10.92
CA MET A 1 40.14 -68.46 9.82
C MET A 1 38.73 -68.82 10.32
N SER A 2 38.57 -69.55 11.43
CA SER A 2 37.24 -69.99 11.91
C SER A 2 36.24 -68.88 12.26
N HIS A 3 36.69 -67.68 12.68
CA HIS A 3 35.80 -66.58 13.07
C HIS A 3 35.24 -65.77 11.88
N GLN A 4 35.93 -65.78 10.73
CA GLN A 4 35.46 -65.11 9.52
C GLN A 4 34.43 -65.97 8.75
N GLU A 5 34.62 -67.29 8.74
CA GLU A 5 33.66 -68.24 8.12
C GLU A 5 32.32 -68.24 8.85
N SER A 6 32.33 -68.19 10.18
CA SER A 6 31.11 -68.08 10.99
C SER A 6 30.32 -66.80 10.68
N ARG A 7 30.99 -65.64 10.54
CA ARG A 7 30.32 -64.36 10.21
C ARG A 7 29.74 -64.35 8.80
N LEU A 8 30.41 -64.99 7.84
CA LEU A 8 29.92 -65.14 6.46
C LEU A 8 28.69 -66.04 6.39
N GLN A 9 28.65 -67.14 7.16
CA GLN A 9 27.47 -68.00 7.26
C GLN A 9 26.28 -67.28 7.89
N THR A 10 26.49 -66.49 8.96
CA THR A 10 25.40 -65.71 9.58
C THR A 10 24.87 -64.63 8.63
N TRP A 11 25.75 -63.96 7.87
CA TRP A 11 25.33 -62.99 6.85
C TRP A 11 24.56 -63.64 5.70
N CYS A 12 24.99 -64.79 5.19
CA CYS A 12 24.25 -65.55 4.19
C CYS A 12 22.87 -65.99 4.70
N GLN A 13 22.76 -66.49 5.93
CA GLN A 13 21.47 -66.84 6.53
C GLN A 13 20.57 -65.62 6.72
N THR A 14 21.10 -64.49 7.17
CA THR A 14 20.32 -63.26 7.35
C THR A 14 19.84 -62.69 6.01
N TRP A 15 20.68 -62.78 4.96
CA TRP A 15 20.33 -62.39 3.59
C TRP A 15 19.28 -63.30 2.95
N LEU A 16 19.37 -64.62 3.16
CA LEU A 16 18.34 -65.58 2.72
C LEU A 16 17.00 -65.35 3.44
N LEU A 17 17.02 -65.13 4.76
CA LEU A 17 15.82 -64.79 5.54
C LEU A 17 15.18 -63.47 5.11
N THR A 18 15.97 -62.47 4.68
CA THR A 18 15.42 -61.22 4.15
C THR A 18 14.89 -61.37 2.72
N GLN A 19 15.48 -62.21 1.88
CA GLN A 19 14.93 -62.58 0.57
C GLN A 19 13.58 -63.30 0.72
N ASP A 20 13.48 -64.27 1.65
CA ASP A 20 12.25 -65.01 1.93
C ASP A 20 11.16 -64.10 2.56
N ALA A 21 11.55 -63.15 3.41
CA ALA A 21 10.62 -62.16 3.92
C ALA A 21 10.10 -61.25 2.78
N ILE A 22 10.98 -60.79 1.89
CA ILE A 22 10.60 -59.96 0.74
C ILE A 22 9.74 -60.75 -0.25
N SER A 23 10.01 -62.04 -0.49
CA SER A 23 9.15 -62.88 -1.33
C SER A 23 7.76 -63.06 -0.72
N SER A 24 7.69 -63.28 0.59
CA SER A 24 6.43 -63.39 1.32
C SER A 24 5.60 -62.09 1.23
N TYR A 25 6.24 -60.92 1.38
CA TYR A 25 5.55 -59.64 1.18
C TYR A 25 5.11 -59.42 -0.26
N LYS A 26 5.90 -59.86 -1.26
CA LYS A 26 5.51 -59.82 -2.67
C LYS A 26 4.32 -60.72 -2.96
N GLU A 27 4.30 -61.93 -2.44
CA GLU A 27 3.18 -62.87 -2.58
C GLU A 27 1.92 -62.32 -1.93
N ILE A 28 2.02 -61.76 -0.72
CA ILE A 28 0.91 -61.09 -0.04
C ILE A 28 0.39 -59.92 -0.88
N LEU A 29 1.28 -59.05 -1.36
CA LEU A 29 0.91 -57.92 -2.24
C LEU A 29 0.29 -58.40 -3.55
N GLN A 30 0.78 -59.50 -4.11
CA GLN A 30 0.25 -60.08 -5.33
C GLN A 30 -1.16 -60.64 -5.12
N VAL A 31 -1.42 -61.32 -4.01
CA VAL A 31 -2.77 -61.79 -3.64
C VAL A 31 -3.72 -60.61 -3.46
N TYR A 32 -3.30 -59.54 -2.77
CA TYR A 32 -4.12 -58.34 -2.64
C TYR A 32 -4.34 -57.64 -3.99
N TRP A 33 -3.32 -57.60 -4.85
CA TRP A 33 -3.42 -57.05 -6.20
C TRP A 33 -4.38 -57.85 -7.06
N GLU A 34 -4.26 -59.17 -7.12
CA GLU A 34 -5.16 -60.06 -7.87
C GLU A 34 -6.59 -59.98 -7.34
N THR A 35 -6.78 -59.93 -6.02
CA THR A 35 -8.11 -59.76 -5.40
C THR A 35 -8.73 -58.41 -5.76
N ALA A 36 -7.96 -57.32 -5.67
CA ALA A 36 -8.42 -55.99 -6.03
C ALA A 36 -8.72 -55.88 -7.54
N THR A 37 -7.88 -56.45 -8.39
CA THR A 37 -8.06 -56.47 -9.83
C THR A 37 -9.29 -57.30 -10.21
N GLY A 38 -9.49 -58.46 -9.55
CA GLY A 38 -10.68 -59.29 -9.72
C GLY A 38 -11.97 -58.58 -9.32
N LEU A 39 -11.96 -57.84 -8.20
CA LEU A 39 -13.10 -57.02 -7.77
C LEU A 39 -13.41 -55.89 -8.76
N VAL A 40 -12.38 -55.17 -9.25
CA VAL A 40 -12.56 -54.11 -10.24
C VAL A 40 -13.08 -54.68 -11.56
N ASN A 41 -12.50 -55.79 -12.03
CA ASN A 41 -12.94 -56.45 -13.25
C ASN A 41 -14.37 -56.98 -13.15
N ALA A 42 -14.77 -57.54 -12.00
CA ALA A 42 -16.14 -57.96 -11.75
C ALA A 42 -17.13 -56.79 -11.74
N CYS A 43 -16.73 -55.62 -11.21
CA CYS A 43 -17.54 -54.40 -11.27
C CYS A 43 -17.64 -53.80 -12.69
N CYS A 44 -16.73 -54.17 -13.59
CA CYS A 44 -16.73 -53.76 -14.99
C CYS A 44 -17.28 -54.85 -15.94
N ASP A 45 -17.71 -55.99 -15.39
CA ASP A 45 -18.19 -57.12 -16.18
C ASP A 45 -19.53 -56.77 -16.84
N GLY A 46 -19.64 -57.07 -18.14
CA GLY A 46 -20.78 -56.69 -18.97
C GLY A 46 -20.78 -55.25 -19.51
N LEU A 47 -19.73 -54.45 -19.26
CA LEU A 47 -19.54 -53.14 -19.89
C LEU A 47 -18.72 -53.23 -21.19
N GLU A 48 -19.15 -52.52 -22.22
CA GLU A 48 -18.37 -52.39 -23.45
C GLU A 48 -17.11 -51.52 -23.21
N PRO A 49 -16.00 -51.76 -23.94
CA PRO A 49 -14.73 -51.05 -23.72
C PRO A 49 -14.85 -49.52 -23.70
N TRP A 50 -15.72 -48.93 -24.54
CA TRP A 50 -15.93 -47.47 -24.55
C TRP A 50 -16.63 -46.96 -23.29
N GLN A 51 -17.47 -47.77 -22.63
CA GLN A 51 -18.16 -47.41 -21.39
C GLN A 51 -17.18 -47.35 -20.23
N ILE A 52 -16.23 -48.30 -20.17
CA ILE A 52 -15.15 -48.31 -19.17
C ILE A 52 -14.26 -47.07 -19.34
N VAL A 53 -13.87 -46.75 -20.57
CA VAL A 53 -13.10 -45.53 -20.88
C VAL A 53 -13.91 -44.28 -20.52
N GLY A 54 -15.20 -44.22 -20.87
CA GLY A 54 -16.09 -43.11 -20.58
C GLY A 54 -16.29 -42.86 -19.08
N LEU A 55 -16.50 -43.92 -18.29
CA LEU A 55 -16.64 -43.86 -16.84
C LEU A 55 -15.33 -43.45 -16.17
N THR A 56 -14.20 -43.96 -16.64
CA THR A 56 -12.87 -43.61 -16.11
C THR A 56 -12.55 -42.15 -16.40
N CYS A 57 -12.76 -41.68 -17.63
CA CYS A 57 -12.58 -40.27 -18.00
C CYS A 57 -13.52 -39.36 -17.20
N SER A 58 -14.79 -39.72 -17.08
CA SER A 58 -15.79 -38.91 -16.38
C SER A 58 -15.54 -38.84 -14.88
N SER A 59 -15.20 -39.97 -14.24
CA SER A 59 -14.87 -40.01 -12.81
C SER A 59 -13.56 -39.28 -12.50
N THR A 60 -12.55 -39.39 -13.38
CA THR A 60 -11.29 -38.66 -13.26
C THR A 60 -11.51 -37.16 -13.42
N LEU A 61 -12.25 -36.73 -14.46
CA LEU A 61 -12.61 -35.33 -14.66
C LEU A 61 -13.45 -34.79 -13.50
N LEU A 62 -14.39 -35.59 -12.99
CA LEU A 62 -15.19 -35.23 -11.82
C LEU A 62 -14.30 -35.10 -10.57
N ALA A 63 -13.35 -36.01 -10.34
CA ALA A 63 -12.43 -35.94 -9.21
C ALA A 63 -11.48 -34.74 -9.30
N VAL A 64 -10.93 -34.47 -10.49
CA VAL A 64 -10.12 -33.27 -10.77
C VAL A 64 -10.95 -32.00 -10.59
N TRP A 65 -12.20 -31.99 -11.08
CA TRP A 65 -13.13 -30.88 -10.88
C TRP A 65 -13.46 -30.71 -9.39
N LEU A 66 -13.76 -31.78 -8.66
CA LEU A 66 -14.10 -31.75 -7.24
C LEU A 66 -12.91 -31.25 -6.42
N HIS A 67 -11.72 -31.75 -6.70
CA HIS A 67 -10.48 -31.29 -6.07
C HIS A 67 -10.23 -29.81 -6.38
N SER A 68 -10.31 -29.44 -7.67
CA SER A 68 -10.15 -28.05 -8.09
C SER A 68 -11.23 -27.15 -7.54
N PHE A 69 -12.44 -27.65 -7.28
CA PHE A 69 -13.55 -26.92 -6.69
C PHE A 69 -13.39 -26.80 -5.17
N LEU A 70 -12.92 -27.83 -4.47
CA LEU A 70 -12.76 -27.79 -3.01
C LEU A 70 -11.53 -26.98 -2.59
N PHE A 71 -10.44 -27.06 -3.34
CA PHE A 71 -9.15 -26.44 -3.00
C PHE A 71 -8.83 -25.17 -3.81
N GLN A 72 -9.84 -24.36 -4.12
CA GLN A 72 -9.62 -23.04 -4.73
C GLN A 72 -8.97 -22.05 -3.75
N PRO A 73 -8.31 -20.98 -4.26
CA PRO A 73 -7.75 -19.92 -3.43
C PRO A 73 -8.77 -19.26 -2.49
N GLU A 74 -10.04 -19.21 -2.90
CA GLU A 74 -11.15 -18.71 -2.08
C GLU A 74 -11.79 -19.81 -1.22
N SER A 75 -11.98 -19.52 0.07
CA SER A 75 -12.65 -20.43 0.99
C SER A 75 -14.08 -20.76 0.53
N LEU A 76 -14.54 -21.98 0.85
CA LEU A 76 -15.91 -22.40 0.53
C LEU A 76 -16.96 -21.46 1.13
N THR A 77 -16.72 -20.96 2.35
CA THR A 77 -17.58 -19.98 3.02
C THR A 77 -17.66 -18.65 2.27
N SER A 78 -16.53 -18.13 1.76
CA SER A 78 -16.50 -16.92 0.94
C SER A 78 -17.29 -17.11 -0.36
N ARG A 79 -17.13 -18.26 -1.02
CA ARG A 79 -17.84 -18.58 -2.27
C ARG A 79 -19.34 -18.71 -2.08
N ILE A 80 -19.77 -19.44 -1.04
CA ILE A 80 -21.19 -19.55 -0.68
C ILE A 80 -21.75 -18.17 -0.35
N LYS A 81 -21.03 -17.36 0.45
CA LYS A 81 -21.44 -15.99 0.78
C LYS A 81 -21.56 -15.12 -0.47
N LYS A 82 -20.59 -15.14 -1.39
CA LYS A 82 -20.65 -14.41 -2.67
C LYS A 82 -21.81 -14.86 -3.54
N GLN A 83 -22.03 -16.17 -3.67
CA GLN A 83 -23.13 -16.71 -4.46
C GLN A 83 -24.49 -16.36 -3.85
N PHE A 84 -24.61 -16.44 -2.52
CA PHE A 84 -25.77 -15.96 -1.77
C PHE A 84 -26.00 -14.46 -2.03
N PHE A 85 -24.99 -13.60 -1.89
CA PHE A 85 -25.12 -12.16 -2.18
C PHE A 85 -25.41 -11.86 -3.66
N LYS A 86 -24.95 -12.71 -4.58
CA LYS A 86 -25.26 -12.59 -6.01
C LYS A 86 -26.71 -12.94 -6.30
N LEU A 87 -27.22 -14.00 -5.67
CA LEU A 87 -28.64 -14.38 -5.71
C LEU A 87 -29.52 -13.31 -5.03
N LEU A 88 -29.11 -12.84 -3.86
CA LEU A 88 -29.77 -11.78 -3.11
C LEU A 88 -29.88 -10.50 -3.95
N ARG A 89 -28.80 -10.10 -4.64
CA ARG A 89 -28.77 -8.96 -5.56
C ARG A 89 -29.69 -9.11 -6.78
N ARG A 90 -29.97 -10.34 -7.21
CA ARG A 90 -30.87 -10.62 -8.34
C ARG A 90 -32.34 -10.59 -7.94
N MET A 91 -32.68 -10.55 -6.64
CA MET A 91 -34.05 -10.38 -6.22
C MET A 91 -34.51 -8.95 -6.55
N PRO A 92 -35.67 -8.78 -7.22
CA PRO A 92 -36.10 -7.48 -7.75
C PRO A 92 -36.21 -6.39 -6.67
N PHE A 93 -36.67 -6.74 -5.47
CA PHE A 93 -36.77 -5.80 -4.34
C PHE A 93 -35.41 -5.34 -3.81
N VAL A 94 -34.44 -6.25 -3.68
CA VAL A 94 -33.09 -5.94 -3.19
C VAL A 94 -32.29 -5.18 -4.25
N GLY A 95 -32.43 -5.56 -5.52
CA GLY A 95 -31.85 -4.84 -6.64
C GLY A 95 -32.34 -3.39 -6.69
N ALA A 96 -33.64 -3.15 -6.50
CA ALA A 96 -34.21 -1.80 -6.45
C ALA A 96 -33.67 -0.98 -5.27
N ILE A 97 -33.50 -1.57 -4.08
CA ILE A 97 -32.91 -0.88 -2.92
C ILE A 97 -31.44 -0.54 -3.18
N ILE A 98 -30.67 -1.45 -3.77
CA ILE A 98 -29.26 -1.22 -4.11
C ILE A 98 -29.15 -0.15 -5.17
N GLN A 99 -29.97 -0.19 -6.22
CA GLN A 99 -29.99 0.83 -7.25
C GLN A 99 -30.34 2.19 -6.65
N LYS A 100 -31.37 2.26 -5.79
CA LYS A 100 -31.70 3.48 -5.05
C LYS A 100 -30.50 4.00 -4.24
N LYS A 101 -29.75 3.13 -3.57
CA LYS A 101 -28.54 3.52 -2.82
C LYS A 101 -27.39 3.96 -3.73
N ILE A 102 -27.24 3.36 -4.90
CA ILE A 102 -26.28 3.79 -5.93
C ILE A 102 -26.69 5.17 -6.46
N ASP A 103 -27.97 5.37 -6.76
CA ASP A 103 -28.50 6.65 -7.26
C ASP A 103 -28.39 7.74 -6.18
N GLU A 104 -28.68 7.43 -4.91
CA GLU A 104 -28.43 8.31 -3.76
C GLU A 104 -26.95 8.68 -3.67
N ALA A 105 -26.03 7.69 -3.75
CA ALA A 105 -24.60 7.95 -3.72
C ALA A 105 -24.10 8.75 -4.93
N LEU A 106 -24.63 8.47 -6.13
CA LEU A 106 -24.34 9.23 -7.35
C LEU A 106 -24.84 10.67 -7.23
N ASN A 107 -26.04 10.87 -6.68
CA ASN A 107 -26.60 12.19 -6.44
C ASN A 107 -25.79 12.95 -5.37
N ASP A 108 -25.35 12.28 -4.31
CA ASP A 108 -24.47 12.88 -3.30
C ASP A 108 -23.11 13.29 -3.91
N VAL A 109 -22.49 12.42 -4.71
CA VAL A 109 -21.24 12.73 -5.43
C VAL A 109 -21.44 13.88 -6.43
N THR A 110 -22.53 13.87 -7.20
CA THR A 110 -22.83 14.92 -8.20
C THR A 110 -23.21 16.24 -7.52
N SER A 111 -23.88 16.18 -6.38
CA SER A 111 -24.25 17.37 -5.60
C SER A 111 -23.05 18.03 -4.94
N SER A 112 -22.09 17.22 -4.46
CA SER A 112 -20.85 17.66 -3.80
C SER A 112 -19.73 18.06 -4.76
N LEU A 113 -19.73 17.55 -6.00
CA LEU A 113 -18.81 17.95 -7.06
C LEU A 113 -19.52 18.92 -8.03
N SER A 114 -19.53 20.20 -7.66
CA SER A 114 -20.16 21.30 -8.42
C SER A 114 -19.80 21.31 -9.92
N PHE A 115 -18.56 20.95 -10.28
CA PHE A 115 -18.10 20.89 -11.68
C PHE A 115 -18.76 19.79 -12.53
N LEU A 116 -19.37 18.76 -11.92
CA LEU A 116 -20.12 17.72 -12.64
C LEU A 116 -21.52 18.19 -13.08
N LYS A 117 -22.02 19.31 -12.54
CA LYS A 117 -23.36 19.83 -12.86
C LYS A 117 -23.43 20.54 -14.22
N ASP A 118 -22.28 20.82 -14.82
CA ASP A 118 -22.16 21.65 -16.01
C ASP A 118 -22.04 20.81 -17.30
N GLU A 119 -23.02 19.94 -17.58
CA GLU A 119 -23.01 19.02 -18.73
C GLU A 119 -22.95 19.70 -20.11
N LYS A 120 -23.23 21.01 -20.15
CA LYS A 120 -23.38 21.78 -21.39
C LYS A 120 -22.04 22.25 -21.98
N ASP A 121 -20.98 22.35 -21.18
CA ASP A 121 -19.71 22.98 -21.59
C ASP A 121 -18.54 21.99 -21.77
N TYR A 122 -18.83 20.69 -21.87
CA TYR A 122 -17.81 19.68 -22.15
C TYR A 122 -17.46 19.60 -23.65
N ILE A 123 -16.16 19.63 -23.96
CA ILE A 123 -15.65 19.28 -25.29
C ILE A 123 -15.78 17.76 -25.47
N LYS A 124 -16.72 17.34 -26.32
CA LYS A 124 -17.08 15.91 -26.53
C LYS A 124 -16.45 15.29 -27.78
N ALA A 125 -15.85 16.11 -28.63
CA ALA A 125 -15.15 15.68 -29.84
C ALA A 125 -13.89 16.54 -30.03
N LEU A 126 -12.89 16.01 -30.74
CA LEU A 126 -11.72 16.79 -31.14
C LEU A 126 -12.19 17.96 -32.05
N PRO A 127 -11.70 19.19 -31.85
CA PRO A 127 -12.09 20.29 -32.72
C PRO A 127 -11.58 20.03 -34.15
N GLU A 128 -12.39 20.38 -35.15
CA GLU A 128 -12.04 20.19 -36.57
C GLU A 128 -10.76 20.95 -36.95
N GLN A 129 -10.54 22.11 -36.33
CA GLN A 129 -9.32 22.90 -36.43
C GLN A 129 -8.65 23.00 -35.07
N GLY A 130 -7.33 22.89 -35.04
CA GLY A 130 -6.56 23.03 -33.81
C GLY A 130 -6.72 24.44 -33.22
N MET A 131 -6.97 24.52 -31.91
CA MET A 131 -6.98 25.79 -31.20
C MET A 131 -5.59 26.44 -31.25
N SER A 132 -5.55 27.76 -31.36
CA SER A 132 -4.30 28.52 -31.22
C SER A 132 -3.75 28.41 -29.79
N GLN A 133 -2.44 28.65 -29.63
CA GLN A 133 -1.80 28.59 -28.29
C GLN A 133 -2.50 29.51 -27.26
N PRO A 134 -2.86 30.77 -27.57
CA PRO A 134 -3.58 31.62 -26.62
C PRO A 134 -4.94 31.05 -26.21
N GLU A 135 -5.69 30.44 -27.15
CA GLU A 135 -6.98 29.82 -26.85
C GLU A 135 -6.84 28.61 -25.94
N VAL A 136 -5.85 27.75 -26.17
CA VAL A 136 -5.55 26.60 -25.31
C VAL A 136 -5.17 27.07 -23.90
N LEU A 137 -4.29 28.06 -23.79
CA LEU A 137 -3.87 28.61 -22.50
C LEU A 137 -5.01 29.29 -21.75
N GLN A 138 -5.92 29.96 -22.47
CA GLN A 138 -7.10 30.57 -21.89
C GLN A 138 -8.06 29.49 -21.34
N LYS A 139 -8.35 28.43 -22.11
CA LYS A 139 -9.15 27.30 -21.62
C LYS A 139 -8.51 26.59 -20.42
N MET A 140 -7.19 26.44 -20.41
CA MET A 140 -6.48 25.86 -19.27
C MET A 140 -6.67 26.72 -18.01
N LYS A 141 -6.64 28.05 -18.12
CA LYS A 141 -6.91 28.98 -17.01
C LYS A 141 -8.37 28.90 -16.53
N GLU A 142 -9.32 28.76 -17.45
CA GLU A 142 -10.73 28.53 -17.12
C GLU A 142 -10.90 27.23 -16.33
N TYR A 143 -10.20 26.15 -16.70
CA TYR A 143 -10.31 24.87 -16.00
C TYR A 143 -9.62 24.89 -14.63
N SER A 144 -8.47 25.55 -14.51
CA SER A 144 -7.80 25.67 -13.21
C SER A 144 -8.57 26.51 -12.20
N SER A 145 -9.47 27.39 -12.65
CA SER A 145 -10.35 28.18 -11.77
C SER A 145 -11.67 27.50 -11.40
N LYS A 146 -12.02 26.34 -11.97
CA LYS A 146 -13.27 25.61 -11.66
C LYS A 146 -13.31 24.95 -10.28
N GLY A 147 -12.18 24.85 -9.58
CA GLY A 147 -12.13 24.24 -8.25
C GLY A 147 -12.63 25.19 -7.16
N ASP A 148 -13.65 24.77 -6.40
CA ASP A 148 -14.15 25.54 -5.24
C ASP A 148 -13.15 25.58 -4.07
N VAL A 149 -12.17 24.66 -4.05
CA VAL A 149 -11.19 24.51 -2.98
C VAL A 149 -9.83 25.01 -3.45
N ARG A 150 -9.34 26.08 -2.82
CA ARG A 150 -8.01 26.66 -3.06
C ARG A 150 -6.98 26.04 -2.13
N TRP A 151 -6.16 25.14 -2.67
CA TRP A 151 -5.10 24.49 -1.89
C TRP A 151 -4.02 25.48 -1.43
N GLU A 152 -3.90 26.61 -2.11
CA GLU A 152 -2.99 27.70 -1.78
C GLU A 152 -3.26 28.29 -0.39
N ASP A 153 -4.50 28.19 0.10
CA ASP A 153 -4.91 28.70 1.41
C ASP A 153 -4.44 27.82 2.58
N GLY A 154 -3.87 26.64 2.29
CA GLY A 154 -3.34 25.72 3.30
C GLY A 154 -4.42 24.95 4.08
N LYS A 155 -5.66 24.95 3.59
CA LYS A 155 -6.81 24.26 4.20
C LYS A 155 -7.07 22.86 3.64
N VAL A 156 -6.18 22.35 2.79
CA VAL A 156 -6.32 21.04 2.14
C VAL A 156 -5.35 20.03 2.74
N SER A 157 -5.92 18.93 3.24
CA SER A 157 -5.23 17.79 3.80
C SER A 157 -4.44 17.02 2.73
N GLY A 158 -3.12 17.03 2.85
CA GLY A 158 -2.19 16.16 2.12
C GLY A 158 -1.81 16.70 0.75
N THR A 159 -2.78 16.61 -0.16
CA THR A 159 -2.76 16.90 -1.61
C THR A 159 -1.49 17.58 -2.16
N VAL A 160 -1.15 18.79 -1.69
CA VAL A 160 0.03 19.58 -2.11
C VAL A 160 1.03 19.75 -0.95
N TYR A 161 2.24 19.20 -1.10
CA TYR A 161 3.22 19.09 -0.01
C TYR A 161 4.16 20.30 0.14
N SER A 162 4.44 21.03 -0.95
CA SER A 162 5.24 22.27 -0.93
C SER A 162 4.42 23.46 -1.41
N GLY A 163 4.10 23.52 -2.70
CA GLY A 163 3.32 24.62 -3.29
C GLY A 163 4.06 25.96 -3.31
N GLU A 164 5.39 25.94 -3.15
CA GLU A 164 6.25 27.11 -3.16
C GLU A 164 6.55 27.53 -4.61
N GLU A 165 6.44 28.82 -4.90
CA GLU A 165 6.45 29.33 -6.27
C GLU A 165 7.83 29.22 -6.94
N LYS A 166 8.93 29.53 -6.24
CA LYS A 166 10.28 29.45 -6.81
C LYS A 166 10.63 28.00 -7.16
N LEU A 167 10.34 27.06 -6.26
CA LEU A 167 10.48 25.63 -6.54
C LEU A 167 9.62 25.23 -7.75
N THR A 168 8.34 25.63 -7.79
CA THR A 168 7.46 25.27 -8.91
C THR A 168 7.99 25.75 -10.25
N ARG A 169 8.51 26.98 -10.33
CA ARG A 169 9.13 27.53 -11.54
C ARG A 169 10.36 26.73 -11.97
N LEU A 170 11.24 26.35 -11.03
CA LEU A 170 12.39 25.48 -11.31
C LEU A 170 11.93 24.13 -11.89
N LEU A 171 10.93 23.49 -11.29
CA LEU A 171 10.45 22.19 -11.73
C LEU A 171 9.83 22.24 -13.13
N VAL A 172 9.10 23.30 -13.47
CA VAL A 172 8.54 23.50 -14.81
C VAL A 172 9.65 23.70 -15.85
N GLN A 173 10.68 24.49 -15.55
CA GLN A 173 11.83 24.68 -16.44
C GLN A 173 12.59 23.37 -16.69
N VAL A 174 12.82 22.58 -15.64
CA VAL A 174 13.46 21.26 -15.78
C VAL A 174 12.57 20.31 -16.58
N TYR A 175 11.25 20.34 -16.35
CA TYR A 175 10.32 19.51 -17.11
C TYR A 175 10.31 19.87 -18.60
N GLU A 176 10.33 21.17 -18.94
CA GLU A 176 10.39 21.68 -20.31
C GLU A 176 11.59 21.11 -21.07
N GLU A 177 12.78 21.15 -20.46
CA GLU A 177 14.03 20.62 -21.05
C GLU A 177 13.98 19.10 -21.31
N PHE A 178 13.24 18.36 -20.48
CA PHE A 178 13.16 16.89 -20.54
C PHE A 178 11.80 16.38 -21.04
N ALA A 179 10.96 17.25 -21.63
CA ALA A 179 9.57 16.94 -21.98
C ALA A 179 9.43 15.71 -22.90
N TRP A 180 10.38 15.52 -23.81
CA TRP A 180 10.38 14.41 -24.78
C TRP A 180 11.23 13.21 -24.36
N SER A 181 11.88 13.29 -23.21
CA SER A 181 12.77 12.23 -22.75
C SER A 181 11.97 11.01 -22.27
N ASN A 182 12.38 9.82 -22.70
CA ASN A 182 11.73 8.56 -22.36
C ASN A 182 12.80 7.55 -21.90
N PRO A 183 12.81 7.12 -20.62
CA PRO A 183 13.85 6.24 -20.09
C PRO A 183 13.77 4.80 -20.64
N LEU A 184 12.78 4.47 -21.46
CA LEU A 184 12.77 3.24 -22.26
C LEU A 184 13.94 3.17 -23.26
N HIS A 185 14.47 4.34 -23.67
CA HIS A 185 15.57 4.48 -24.62
C HIS A 185 16.81 5.06 -23.92
N PRO A 186 17.49 4.29 -23.04
CA PRO A 186 18.63 4.79 -22.27
C PRO A 186 19.88 5.10 -23.14
N ASP A 187 19.93 4.55 -24.35
CA ASP A 187 20.90 4.85 -25.40
C ASP A 187 20.71 6.26 -25.98
N ILE A 188 19.45 6.69 -26.12
CA ILE A 188 19.10 8.04 -26.61
C ILE A 188 19.13 9.06 -25.46
N PHE A 189 18.71 8.67 -24.25
CA PHE A 189 18.61 9.56 -23.08
C PHE A 189 19.49 9.12 -21.91
N PRO A 190 20.83 9.02 -22.08
CA PRO A 190 21.73 8.54 -21.02
C PRO A 190 21.78 9.47 -19.80
N GLY A 191 21.61 10.78 -20.01
CA GLY A 191 21.54 11.77 -18.92
C GLY A 191 20.33 11.53 -18.00
N LEU A 192 19.17 11.22 -18.59
CA LEU A 192 17.97 10.85 -17.83
C LEU A 192 18.19 9.57 -17.03
N ARG A 193 18.77 8.55 -17.67
CA ARG A 193 19.11 7.27 -17.01
C ARG A 193 20.05 7.47 -15.82
N LYS A 194 21.01 8.41 -15.93
CA LYS A 194 21.90 8.79 -14.82
C LYS A 194 21.12 9.42 -13.67
N MET A 195 20.24 10.39 -13.94
CA MET A 195 19.41 11.03 -12.92
C MET A 195 18.52 10.03 -12.16
N GLU A 196 17.86 9.11 -12.88
CA GLU A 196 17.04 8.04 -12.26
C GLU A 196 17.88 7.17 -11.30
N ALA A 197 19.10 6.81 -11.73
CA ALA A 197 20.00 6.01 -10.91
C ALA A 197 20.48 6.73 -9.65
N GLU A 198 20.74 8.03 -9.77
CA GLU A 198 21.14 8.89 -8.65
C GLU A 198 20.01 9.08 -7.65
N VAL A 199 18.77 9.31 -8.10
CA VAL A 199 17.59 9.37 -7.22
C VAL A 199 17.46 8.09 -6.40
N VAL A 200 17.55 6.92 -7.04
CA VAL A 200 17.49 5.63 -6.34
C VAL A 200 18.63 5.46 -5.35
N ARG A 201 19.86 5.83 -5.71
CA ARG A 201 21.02 5.71 -4.83
C ARG A 201 20.94 6.68 -3.66
N ILE A 202 20.54 7.92 -3.87
CA ILE A 202 20.31 8.92 -2.81
C ILE A 202 19.28 8.37 -1.82
N ALA A 203 18.15 7.86 -2.31
CA ALA A 203 17.14 7.28 -1.44
C ALA A 203 17.68 6.05 -0.67
N CYS A 204 18.42 5.15 -1.31
CA CYS A 204 19.08 4.04 -0.62
C CYS A 204 19.98 4.55 0.53
N THR A 205 20.78 5.59 0.28
CA THR A 205 21.66 6.18 1.30
C THR A 205 20.87 6.81 2.44
N LEU A 206 19.79 7.55 2.16
CA LEU A 206 18.91 8.14 3.17
C LEU A 206 18.28 7.09 4.09
N PHE A 207 17.94 5.92 3.54
CA PHE A 207 17.44 4.77 4.30
C PHE A 207 18.55 3.83 4.79
N HIS A 208 19.80 4.32 4.87
CA HIS A 208 20.97 3.59 5.38
C HIS A 208 21.23 2.24 4.69
N GLY A 209 20.87 2.12 3.41
CA GLY A 209 21.15 0.95 2.60
C GLY A 209 22.63 0.86 2.24
N GLY A 210 23.26 -0.28 2.54
CA GLY A 210 24.65 -0.56 2.16
C GLY A 210 24.86 -0.70 0.63
N PRO A 211 26.06 -1.11 0.17
CA PRO A 211 26.40 -1.18 -1.25
C PRO A 211 25.52 -2.16 -2.05
N SER A 212 24.98 -3.20 -1.39
CA SER A 212 24.06 -4.17 -1.98
C SER A 212 22.65 -3.61 -2.21
N SER A 213 22.29 -2.53 -1.51
CA SER A 213 20.97 -1.91 -1.65
C SER A 213 20.79 -1.35 -3.06
N CYS A 214 19.57 -1.49 -3.56
CA CYS A 214 19.23 -1.11 -4.92
C CYS A 214 17.74 -0.79 -5.01
N GLY A 215 17.26 -0.33 -6.17
CA GLY A 215 15.84 0.00 -6.34
C GLY A 215 15.50 0.36 -7.77
N ALA A 216 14.32 0.95 -7.94
CA ALA A 216 13.83 1.58 -9.15
C ALA A 216 12.94 2.78 -8.81
N MET A 217 12.87 3.78 -9.70
CA MET A 217 11.81 4.78 -9.63
C MET A 217 10.50 4.19 -10.17
N THR A 218 9.39 4.70 -9.65
CA THR A 218 8.03 4.31 -10.04
C THR A 218 7.16 5.57 -10.15
N SER A 219 5.98 5.46 -10.73
CA SER A 219 5.03 6.57 -10.90
C SER A 219 4.42 7.06 -9.59
N GLY A 220 4.54 6.31 -8.50
CA GLY A 220 4.02 6.67 -7.19
C GLY A 220 3.99 5.50 -6.23
N GLY A 221 3.67 5.75 -4.97
CA GLY A 221 3.72 4.74 -3.89
C GLY A 221 2.85 3.52 -4.14
N THR A 222 1.72 3.68 -4.84
CA THR A 222 0.91 2.53 -5.27
C THR A 222 1.72 1.59 -6.17
N GLU A 223 2.42 2.11 -7.19
CA GLU A 223 3.27 1.27 -8.04
C GLU A 223 4.45 0.70 -7.25
N SER A 224 5.06 1.48 -6.33
CA SER A 224 6.13 0.97 -5.47
C SER A 224 5.71 -0.25 -4.64
N ILE A 225 4.52 -0.18 -4.01
CA ILE A 225 3.92 -1.29 -3.25
C ILE A 225 3.62 -2.47 -4.17
N LEU A 226 3.00 -2.23 -5.34
CA LEU A 226 2.70 -3.28 -6.31
C LEU A 226 3.97 -4.01 -6.76
N MET A 227 5.07 -3.29 -7.04
CA MET A 227 6.33 -3.91 -7.46
C MET A 227 6.94 -4.77 -6.34
N ALA A 228 6.90 -4.33 -5.09
CA ALA A 228 7.37 -5.12 -3.96
C ALA A 228 6.53 -6.41 -3.76
N CYS A 229 5.20 -6.29 -3.81
CA CYS A 229 4.29 -7.44 -3.73
C CYS A 229 4.54 -8.44 -4.86
N LYS A 230 4.67 -7.97 -6.11
CA LYS A 230 4.98 -8.81 -7.27
C LYS A 230 6.32 -9.53 -7.11
N ALA A 231 7.36 -8.81 -6.68
CA ALA A 231 8.69 -9.39 -6.46
C ALA A 231 8.64 -10.52 -5.41
N TYR A 232 7.96 -10.32 -4.30
CA TYR A 232 7.87 -11.33 -3.23
C TYR A 232 6.94 -12.49 -3.56
N ARG A 233 5.90 -12.26 -4.37
CA ARG A 233 5.10 -13.34 -4.95
C ARG A 233 5.94 -14.24 -5.85
N ASP A 234 6.71 -13.66 -6.77
CA ASP A 234 7.50 -14.43 -7.72
C ASP A 234 8.63 -15.20 -7.01
N LEU A 235 9.25 -14.60 -5.99
CA LEU A 235 10.17 -15.30 -5.08
C LEU A 235 9.48 -16.45 -4.33
N ALA A 236 8.23 -16.27 -3.91
CA ALA A 236 7.46 -17.33 -3.24
C ALA A 236 7.11 -18.48 -4.20
N TYR A 237 6.82 -18.19 -5.48
CA TYR A 237 6.64 -19.21 -6.50
C TYR A 237 7.91 -20.04 -6.72
N GLU A 238 9.09 -19.42 -6.75
CA GLU A 238 10.35 -20.14 -6.83
C GLU A 238 10.58 -21.06 -5.62
N ARG A 239 10.09 -20.66 -4.44
CA ARG A 239 10.10 -21.49 -3.22
C ARG A 239 9.01 -22.59 -3.21
N GLY A 240 8.22 -22.72 -4.28
CA GLY A 240 7.17 -23.72 -4.42
C GLY A 240 5.82 -23.35 -3.80
N ILE A 241 5.61 -22.09 -3.37
CA ILE A 241 4.36 -21.63 -2.77
C ILE A 241 3.35 -21.30 -3.89
N LYS A 242 2.34 -22.16 -4.09
CA LYS A 242 1.32 -21.96 -5.15
C LYS A 242 0.31 -20.86 -4.86
N HIS A 243 0.05 -20.56 -3.57
CA HIS A 243 -0.92 -19.54 -3.15
C HIS A 243 -0.28 -18.58 -2.15
N PRO A 244 0.54 -17.62 -2.63
CA PRO A 244 1.25 -16.68 -1.77
C PRO A 244 0.32 -15.86 -0.88
N GLU A 245 0.65 -15.76 0.41
CA GLU A 245 -0.07 -14.97 1.41
C GLU A 245 0.73 -13.72 1.80
N MET A 246 0.06 -12.57 1.93
CA MET A 246 0.64 -11.35 2.52
C MET A 246 -0.01 -11.07 3.88
N LEU A 247 0.80 -10.80 4.90
CA LEU A 247 0.31 -10.40 6.23
C LEU A 247 0.45 -8.89 6.36
N VAL A 248 -0.69 -8.22 6.43
CA VAL A 248 -0.81 -6.77 6.26
C VAL A 248 -1.62 -6.19 7.42
N PRO A 249 -1.14 -5.18 8.15
CA PRO A 249 -1.95 -4.49 9.15
C PRO A 249 -3.22 -3.89 8.53
N VAL A 250 -4.35 -3.88 9.25
CA VAL A 250 -5.60 -3.24 8.76
C VAL A 250 -5.46 -1.73 8.46
N SER A 251 -4.42 -1.09 9.00
CA SER A 251 -4.07 0.31 8.75
C SER A 251 -3.22 0.55 7.50
N ALA A 252 -2.69 -0.52 6.90
CA ALA A 252 -1.80 -0.40 5.74
C ALA A 252 -2.55 0.15 4.52
N HIS A 253 -1.80 0.72 3.57
CA HIS A 253 -2.38 1.38 2.42
C HIS A 253 -3.23 0.43 1.54
N ALA A 254 -4.36 0.90 1.01
CA ALA A 254 -5.24 0.12 0.13
C ALA A 254 -4.58 -0.39 -1.18
N ALA A 255 -3.33 0.00 -1.45
CA ALA A 255 -2.53 -0.56 -2.54
C ALA A 255 -2.17 -2.04 -2.28
N PHE A 256 -2.14 -2.49 -1.03
CA PHE A 256 -1.97 -3.92 -0.71
C PHE A 256 -3.20 -4.73 -1.11
N ASP A 257 -4.43 -4.24 -0.88
CA ASP A 257 -5.66 -4.85 -1.42
C ASP A 257 -5.64 -4.91 -2.95
N LYS A 258 -5.17 -3.83 -3.60
CA LYS A 258 -5.01 -3.78 -5.05
C LYS A 258 -3.99 -4.81 -5.53
N ALA A 259 -2.86 -4.95 -4.83
CA ALA A 259 -1.84 -5.96 -5.12
C ALA A 259 -2.41 -7.39 -4.99
N ALA A 260 -3.17 -7.65 -3.92
CA ALA A 260 -3.82 -8.92 -3.68
C ALA A 260 -4.73 -9.29 -4.85
N HIS A 261 -5.55 -8.34 -5.28
CA HIS A 261 -6.45 -8.49 -6.40
C HIS A 261 -5.72 -8.72 -7.74
N TYR A 262 -4.75 -7.86 -8.09
CA TYR A 262 -4.06 -7.93 -9.37
C TYR A 262 -3.14 -9.14 -9.51
N PHE A 263 -2.51 -9.56 -8.42
CA PHE A 263 -1.47 -10.59 -8.47
C PHE A 263 -1.91 -11.96 -7.95
N GLY A 264 -3.17 -12.09 -7.53
CA GLY A 264 -3.74 -13.34 -7.03
C GLY A 264 -3.16 -13.79 -5.69
N MET A 265 -2.74 -12.84 -4.86
CA MET A 265 -2.19 -13.14 -3.52
C MET A 265 -3.30 -13.10 -2.48
N LYS A 266 -3.28 -14.03 -1.52
CA LYS A 266 -4.23 -14.02 -0.41
C LYS A 266 -3.76 -13.02 0.65
N MET A 267 -4.62 -12.06 0.99
CA MET A 267 -4.30 -11.05 1.99
C MET A 267 -4.88 -11.43 3.36
N ILE A 268 -4.03 -11.39 4.38
CA ILE A 268 -4.40 -11.63 5.77
C ILE A 268 -4.24 -10.31 6.54
N HIS A 269 -5.37 -9.70 6.87
CA HIS A 269 -5.42 -8.48 7.66
C HIS A 269 -5.09 -8.77 9.13
N ILE A 270 -4.09 -8.07 9.66
CA ILE A 270 -3.65 -8.16 11.06
C ILE A 270 -4.27 -7.01 11.85
N PRO A 271 -4.92 -7.28 13.01
CA PRO A 271 -5.54 -6.24 13.82
C PRO A 271 -4.50 -5.30 14.43
N LEU A 272 -4.98 -4.13 14.86
CA LEU A 272 -4.17 -3.15 15.60
C LEU A 272 -4.36 -3.32 17.11
N THR A 273 -3.37 -2.85 17.86
CA THR A 273 -3.47 -2.63 19.30
C THR A 273 -4.29 -1.37 19.60
N LYS A 274 -4.53 -1.08 20.88
CA LYS A 274 -5.17 0.17 21.31
C LYS A 274 -4.37 1.43 20.95
N THR A 275 -3.06 1.31 20.72
CA THR A 275 -2.19 2.41 20.28
C THR A 275 -2.21 2.63 18.76
N MET A 276 -3.02 1.86 18.03
CA MET A 276 -3.14 1.87 16.55
C MET A 276 -1.88 1.39 15.82
N GLU A 277 -1.01 0.65 16.52
CA GLU A 277 0.13 -0.10 15.97
C GLU A 277 -0.33 -1.52 15.60
N VAL A 278 0.35 -2.18 14.66
CA VAL A 278 0.05 -3.60 14.38
C VAL A 278 0.28 -4.50 15.61
N ASP A 279 -0.65 -5.43 15.87
CA ASP A 279 -0.45 -6.48 16.87
C ASP A 279 0.55 -7.54 16.33
N VAL A 280 1.80 -7.41 16.76
CA VAL A 280 2.90 -8.33 16.41
C VAL A 280 2.60 -9.78 16.81
N GLN A 281 1.88 -9.99 17.92
CA GLN A 281 1.51 -11.34 18.36
C GLN A 281 0.43 -11.95 17.46
N ALA A 282 -0.53 -11.14 17.00
CA ALA A 282 -1.49 -11.57 15.98
C ALA A 282 -0.80 -11.87 14.66
N MET A 283 0.14 -11.03 14.22
CA MET A 283 0.94 -11.28 13.02
C MET A 283 1.70 -12.62 13.13
N ARG A 284 2.38 -12.86 14.26
CA ARG A 284 3.09 -14.11 14.53
C ARG A 284 2.18 -15.34 14.41
N ARG A 285 0.96 -15.27 14.96
CA ARG A 285 -0.02 -16.37 14.87
C ARG A 285 -0.56 -16.60 13.46
N ALA A 286 -0.57 -15.58 12.62
CA ALA A 286 -1.06 -15.64 11.25
C ALA A 286 -0.03 -16.19 10.25
N ILE A 287 1.26 -16.26 10.62
CA ILE A 287 2.31 -16.77 9.73
C ILE A 287 2.02 -18.23 9.37
N SER A 288 2.06 -18.53 8.08
CA SER A 288 1.83 -19.85 7.52
C SER A 288 2.95 -20.25 6.56
N LYS A 289 2.94 -21.51 6.12
CA LYS A 289 3.86 -21.99 5.07
C LYS A 289 3.71 -21.28 3.72
N ASN A 290 2.59 -20.58 3.52
CA ASN A 290 2.30 -19.83 2.30
C ASN A 290 2.67 -18.34 2.40
N THR A 291 3.11 -17.87 3.56
CA THR A 291 3.42 -16.44 3.75
C THR A 291 4.62 -16.03 2.89
N ALA A 292 4.36 -15.10 1.96
CA ALA A 292 5.31 -14.56 1.02
C ALA A 292 5.90 -13.21 1.46
N MET A 293 5.17 -12.43 2.26
CA MET A 293 5.68 -11.17 2.80
C MET A 293 4.97 -10.73 4.09
N LEU A 294 5.71 -10.01 4.93
CA LEU A 294 5.20 -9.21 6.04
C LEU A 294 5.21 -7.73 5.67
N VAL A 295 4.29 -6.95 6.22
CA VAL A 295 4.15 -5.51 5.96
C VAL A 295 4.04 -4.72 7.26
N CYS A 296 4.68 -3.55 7.29
CA CYS A 296 4.50 -2.50 8.28
C CYS A 296 4.50 -1.15 7.58
N SER A 297 3.93 -0.12 8.21
CA SER A 297 3.93 1.25 7.71
C SER A 297 4.73 2.21 8.59
N ALA A 298 5.37 3.20 7.95
CA ALA A 298 6.28 4.16 8.57
C ALA A 298 5.98 5.61 8.11
N PRO A 299 4.95 6.28 8.65
CA PRO A 299 3.83 5.72 9.43
C PRO A 299 2.71 5.18 8.52
N GLN A 300 1.67 4.58 9.11
CA GLN A 300 0.41 4.35 8.41
C GLN A 300 -0.37 5.66 8.16
N PHE A 301 -1.05 5.73 7.01
CA PHE A 301 -1.78 6.93 6.58
C PHE A 301 -2.95 7.31 7.50
N PRO A 302 -3.83 6.38 7.92
CA PRO A 302 -5.01 6.74 8.71
C PRO A 302 -4.73 7.52 10.00
N HIS A 303 -3.80 7.06 10.85
CA HIS A 303 -3.58 7.64 12.18
C HIS A 303 -2.17 8.20 12.41
N GLY A 304 -1.27 8.13 11.42
CA GLY A 304 0.08 8.69 11.54
C GLY A 304 0.98 7.94 12.54
N ILE A 305 0.67 6.68 12.84
CA ILE A 305 1.41 5.84 13.79
C ILE A 305 2.49 5.03 13.08
N MET A 306 3.67 4.94 13.69
CA MET A 306 4.75 4.07 13.25
C MET A 306 4.46 2.64 13.74
N ASP A 307 4.46 1.66 12.84
CA ASP A 307 4.41 0.26 13.28
C ASP A 307 5.73 -0.17 13.96
N PRO A 308 5.70 -1.18 14.85
CA PRO A 308 6.89 -1.74 15.50
C PRO A 308 7.77 -2.55 14.52
N ILE A 309 8.53 -1.83 13.69
CA ILE A 309 9.32 -2.41 12.59
C ILE A 309 10.40 -3.38 13.08
N GLU A 310 11.08 -3.08 14.19
CA GLU A 310 12.09 -3.98 14.77
C GLU A 310 11.48 -5.33 15.16
N GLU A 311 10.35 -5.32 15.87
CA GLU A 311 9.68 -6.53 16.34
C GLU A 311 9.15 -7.40 15.18
N VAL A 312 8.61 -6.77 14.13
CA VAL A 312 8.17 -7.49 12.93
C VAL A 312 9.37 -8.00 12.11
N ALA A 313 10.49 -7.26 12.09
CA ALA A 313 11.72 -7.71 11.46
C ALA A 313 12.29 -8.97 12.14
N GLU A 314 12.17 -9.11 13.47
CA GLU A 314 12.55 -10.33 14.17
C GLU A 314 11.75 -11.54 13.68
N LEU A 315 10.44 -11.38 13.43
CA LEU A 315 9.61 -12.41 12.81
C LEU A 315 10.10 -12.71 11.40
N ALA A 316 10.36 -11.69 10.58
CA ALA A 316 10.85 -11.82 9.21
C ALA A 316 12.14 -12.64 9.15
N VAL A 317 13.10 -12.34 10.04
CA VAL A 317 14.37 -13.07 10.16
C VAL A 317 14.14 -14.51 10.62
N LYS A 318 13.36 -14.71 11.68
CA LYS A 318 13.09 -16.04 12.25
C LYS A 318 12.44 -16.98 11.26
N TYR A 319 11.44 -16.49 10.51
CA TYR A 319 10.67 -17.28 9.56
C TYR A 319 11.23 -17.21 8.12
N LYS A 320 12.28 -16.43 7.88
CA LYS A 320 12.92 -16.23 6.56
C LYS A 320 11.94 -15.71 5.49
N ILE A 321 11.04 -14.83 5.92
CA ILE A 321 10.01 -14.20 5.09
C ILE A 321 10.46 -12.78 4.75
N PRO A 322 10.36 -12.34 3.48
CA PRO A 322 10.58 -10.94 3.13
C PRO A 322 9.70 -9.98 3.93
N PHE A 323 10.27 -8.85 4.31
CA PHE A 323 9.58 -7.79 5.04
C PHE A 323 9.68 -6.47 4.28
N HIS A 324 8.51 -5.87 4.05
CA HIS A 324 8.34 -4.59 3.39
C HIS A 324 7.93 -3.52 4.40
N VAL A 325 8.63 -2.39 4.39
CA VAL A 325 8.25 -1.20 5.15
C VAL A 325 7.68 -0.16 4.18
N ASP A 326 6.39 0.13 4.32
CA ASP A 326 5.74 1.21 3.58
C ASP A 326 6.04 2.56 4.24
N ALA A 327 7.09 3.22 3.74
CA ALA A 327 7.43 4.59 4.10
C ALA A 327 6.97 5.59 3.03
N CYS A 328 5.93 5.27 2.23
CA CYS A 328 5.47 6.14 1.16
C CYS A 328 5.11 7.52 1.70
N LEU A 329 4.31 7.57 2.77
CA LEU A 329 3.92 8.81 3.41
C LEU A 329 5.10 9.48 4.13
N GLY A 330 5.73 8.78 5.09
CA GLY A 330 6.69 9.39 6.02
C GLY A 330 8.13 9.48 5.52
N GLY A 331 8.49 8.80 4.43
CA GLY A 331 9.88 8.51 4.06
C GLY A 331 10.83 9.71 4.08
N PHE A 332 10.51 10.76 3.33
CA PHE A 332 11.29 12.01 3.28
C PHE A 332 11.09 12.96 4.48
N LEU A 333 10.42 12.50 5.55
CA LEU A 333 10.43 13.12 6.88
C LEU A 333 11.26 12.29 7.84
N ILE A 334 10.93 10.99 7.98
CA ILE A 334 11.50 10.11 9.01
C ILE A 334 13.02 9.96 8.88
N VAL A 335 13.57 10.01 7.67
CA VAL A 335 15.03 9.95 7.43
C VAL A 335 15.78 11.20 7.91
N PHE A 336 15.09 12.32 8.14
CA PHE A 336 15.68 13.57 8.62
C PHE A 336 15.32 13.93 10.07
N MET A 337 14.46 13.14 10.72
CA MET A 337 13.97 13.37 12.09
C MET A 337 15.10 13.53 13.11
N GLU A 338 16.11 12.66 13.08
CA GLU A 338 17.27 12.72 13.98
C GLU A 338 18.05 14.03 13.81
N LYS A 339 18.41 14.38 12.57
CA LYS A 339 19.12 15.63 12.23
C LYS A 339 18.27 16.89 12.51
N ALA A 340 16.95 16.77 12.47
CA ALA A 340 16.02 17.85 12.81
C ALA A 340 15.84 18.07 14.33
N GLY A 341 16.45 17.23 15.17
CA GLY A 341 16.37 17.31 16.63
C GLY A 341 15.17 16.58 17.23
N PHE A 342 14.54 15.68 16.48
CA PHE A 342 13.39 14.87 16.90
C PHE A 342 13.64 13.39 16.66
N PRO A 343 14.67 12.76 17.28
CA PRO A 343 14.99 11.36 17.02
C PRO A 343 13.79 10.45 17.29
N LEU A 344 13.53 9.53 16.35
CA LEU A 344 12.53 8.49 16.53
C LEU A 344 13.05 7.45 17.53
N LYS A 345 12.14 6.86 18.30
CA LYS A 345 12.48 5.92 19.36
C LYS A 345 13.10 4.62 18.82
N HIS A 346 12.66 4.17 17.65
CA HIS A 346 13.04 2.91 17.04
C HIS A 346 13.50 3.11 15.59
N PRO A 347 14.51 2.37 15.11
CA PRO A 347 14.88 2.36 13.70
C PRO A 347 13.78 1.73 12.83
N PHE A 348 13.72 2.16 11.58
CA PHE A 348 12.64 1.81 10.64
C PHE A 348 13.15 1.36 9.25
N ASP A 349 14.45 1.48 8.99
CA ASP A 349 15.05 1.37 7.66
C ASP A 349 15.96 0.14 7.50
N PHE A 350 16.86 0.14 6.52
CA PHE A 350 17.76 -1.00 6.25
C PHE A 350 18.77 -1.28 7.36
N ARG A 351 18.90 -0.43 8.38
CA ARG A 351 19.63 -0.77 9.62
C ARG A 351 18.98 -1.90 10.39
N VAL A 352 17.66 -2.06 10.26
CA VAL A 352 16.90 -3.14 10.91
C VAL A 352 17.09 -4.44 10.14
N LYS A 353 17.84 -5.37 10.73
CA LYS A 353 18.05 -6.70 10.16
C LYS A 353 16.72 -7.42 9.99
N GLY A 354 16.32 -7.66 8.74
CA GLY A 354 15.05 -8.28 8.38
C GLY A 354 14.27 -7.46 7.37
N VAL A 355 14.44 -6.12 7.37
CA VAL A 355 13.85 -5.25 6.34
C VAL A 355 14.48 -5.55 4.99
N THR A 356 13.67 -6.02 4.04
CA THR A 356 14.12 -6.42 2.70
C THR A 356 13.71 -5.47 1.59
N SER A 357 12.69 -4.64 1.82
CA SER A 357 12.34 -3.52 0.93
C SER A 357 11.67 -2.38 1.67
N ILE A 358 11.75 -1.19 1.06
CA ILE A 358 11.13 0.05 1.53
C ILE A 358 10.56 0.78 0.32
N SER A 359 9.33 1.30 0.42
CA SER A 359 8.79 2.27 -0.55
C SER A 359 8.79 3.68 0.04
N ALA A 360 9.12 4.70 -0.76
CA ALA A 360 9.15 6.09 -0.30
C ALA A 360 8.76 7.07 -1.42
N ASP A 361 7.74 7.91 -1.20
CA ASP A 361 7.26 8.83 -2.22
C ASP A 361 8.10 10.11 -2.27
N THR A 362 8.82 10.29 -3.38
CA THR A 362 9.48 11.56 -3.69
C THR A 362 8.47 12.69 -3.92
N HIS A 363 7.26 12.37 -4.43
CA HIS A 363 6.22 13.38 -4.68
C HIS A 363 5.40 13.82 -3.46
N LYS A 364 5.74 13.29 -2.27
CA LYS A 364 5.17 13.70 -0.99
C LYS A 364 6.13 14.67 -0.28
N TYR A 365 6.70 14.28 0.85
CA TYR A 365 7.67 15.12 1.57
C TYR A 365 9.04 15.22 0.88
N GLY A 366 9.26 14.48 -0.22
CA GLY A 366 10.39 14.75 -1.11
C GLY A 366 10.19 16.02 -1.95
N TYR A 367 8.97 16.58 -1.99
CA TYR A 367 8.56 17.78 -2.71
C TYR A 367 8.71 17.72 -4.25
N ALA A 368 9.01 16.54 -4.79
CA ALA A 368 9.08 16.31 -6.24
C ALA A 368 7.70 16.44 -6.89
N PRO A 369 7.61 16.63 -8.21
CA PRO A 369 6.32 16.66 -8.88
C PRO A 369 5.58 15.32 -8.75
N LYS A 370 4.24 15.39 -8.81
CA LYS A 370 3.37 14.20 -8.87
C LYS A 370 3.81 13.29 -10.02
N GLY A 371 3.70 11.98 -9.81
CA GLY A 371 4.18 10.98 -10.77
C GLY A 371 5.57 10.39 -10.45
N SER A 372 6.10 10.59 -9.23
CA SER A 372 7.40 10.03 -8.82
C SER A 372 7.38 9.36 -7.43
N SER A 373 8.02 8.20 -7.31
CA SER A 373 8.31 7.48 -6.05
C SER A 373 9.49 6.53 -6.26
N VAL A 374 10.00 5.92 -5.18
CA VAL A 374 10.99 4.84 -5.23
C VAL A 374 10.53 3.58 -4.51
N VAL A 375 10.89 2.42 -5.08
CA VAL A 375 10.92 1.14 -4.38
C VAL A 375 12.37 0.69 -4.22
N LEU A 376 12.76 0.41 -2.99
CA LEU A 376 14.13 0.06 -2.61
C LEU A 376 14.14 -1.37 -2.07
N TYR A 377 15.23 -2.08 -2.30
CA TYR A 377 15.48 -3.43 -1.81
C TYR A 377 16.84 -3.49 -1.14
N SER A 378 16.94 -4.30 -0.10
CA SER A 378 18.20 -4.51 0.62
C SER A 378 19.26 -5.22 -0.25
N ASP A 379 18.83 -5.97 -1.27
CA ASP A 379 19.68 -6.76 -2.14
C ASP A 379 19.10 -6.91 -3.56
N LYS A 380 19.97 -7.00 -4.57
CA LYS A 380 19.61 -7.20 -5.98
C LYS A 380 18.79 -8.46 -6.23
N LYS A 381 18.99 -9.52 -5.42
CA LYS A 381 18.24 -10.77 -5.51
C LYS A 381 16.74 -10.60 -5.29
N TYR A 382 16.31 -9.59 -4.52
CA TYR A 382 14.88 -9.30 -4.37
C TYR A 382 14.38 -8.48 -5.55
N ARG A 383 15.15 -7.47 -5.97
CA ARG A 383 14.78 -6.60 -7.09
C ARG A 383 14.65 -7.37 -8.41
N SER A 384 15.46 -8.40 -8.65
CA SER A 384 15.39 -9.19 -9.90
C SER A 384 14.01 -9.79 -10.16
N TYR A 385 13.28 -10.18 -9.11
CA TYR A 385 11.91 -10.70 -9.25
C TYR A 385 10.89 -9.63 -9.61
N GLN A 386 11.21 -8.34 -9.48
CA GLN A 386 10.29 -7.29 -9.89
C GLN A 386 10.27 -7.13 -11.42
N PHE A 387 11.41 -7.38 -12.09
CA PHE A 387 11.56 -7.14 -13.52
C PHE A 387 10.59 -7.97 -14.37
N PHE A 388 10.27 -7.43 -15.54
CA PHE A 388 9.61 -8.15 -16.62
C PHE A 388 10.59 -8.28 -17.79
N VAL A 389 10.66 -9.46 -18.39
CA VAL A 389 11.50 -9.76 -19.56
C VAL A 389 10.70 -10.62 -20.54
N ALA A 390 10.66 -10.21 -21.81
CA ALA A 390 10.08 -10.97 -22.91
C ALA A 390 11.16 -11.21 -23.97
N PRO A 391 11.88 -12.35 -23.91
CA PRO A 391 12.98 -12.63 -24.84
C PRO A 391 12.50 -13.00 -26.25
N ASP A 392 11.31 -13.58 -26.37
CA ASP A 392 10.79 -14.15 -27.63
C ASP A 392 9.85 -13.17 -28.39
N TRP A 393 9.78 -11.91 -27.97
CA TRP A 393 8.91 -10.93 -28.63
C TRP A 393 9.48 -10.50 -30.00
N GLN A 394 8.63 -10.50 -31.04
CA GLN A 394 9.05 -10.19 -32.42
C GLN A 394 9.60 -8.77 -32.61
N GLY A 395 9.32 -7.84 -31.70
CA GLY A 395 9.88 -6.48 -31.70
C GLY A 395 11.30 -6.38 -31.13
N GLY A 396 11.90 -7.51 -30.73
CA GLY A 396 13.19 -7.59 -30.05
C GLY A 396 13.06 -7.92 -28.56
N ILE A 397 14.18 -8.21 -27.90
CA ILE A 397 14.18 -8.49 -26.46
C ILE A 397 13.65 -7.27 -25.70
N TYR A 398 12.56 -7.45 -24.95
CA TYR A 398 11.95 -6.39 -24.15
C TYR A 398 12.20 -6.61 -22.67
N ALA A 399 12.62 -5.57 -21.96
CA ALA A 399 12.78 -5.60 -20.50
C ALA A 399 12.32 -4.28 -19.87
N SER A 400 11.58 -4.38 -18.76
CA SER A 400 11.15 -3.22 -17.98
C SER A 400 11.46 -3.39 -16.48
N PRO A 401 11.94 -2.32 -15.81
CA PRO A 401 12.26 -2.39 -14.38
C PRO A 401 11.03 -2.20 -13.47
N SER A 402 9.93 -1.71 -14.02
CA SER A 402 8.66 -1.35 -13.35
C SER A 402 7.47 -1.69 -14.26
N VAL A 403 6.24 -1.27 -13.90
CA VAL A 403 5.02 -1.63 -14.65
C VAL A 403 5.03 -1.05 -16.06
N ALA A 404 5.43 0.22 -16.19
CA ALA A 404 5.38 0.94 -17.46
C ALA A 404 6.57 0.62 -18.40
N GLY A 405 6.29 0.68 -19.70
CA GLY A 405 7.30 0.77 -20.76
C GLY A 405 7.79 2.19 -20.94
N SER A 406 7.14 2.95 -21.84
CA SER A 406 7.38 4.39 -21.96
C SER A 406 6.99 5.14 -20.69
N ARG A 407 7.85 6.06 -20.24
CA ARG A 407 7.65 6.85 -19.02
C ARG A 407 7.99 8.33 -19.23
N PRO A 408 7.39 9.26 -18.48
CA PRO A 408 7.64 10.70 -18.63
C PRO A 408 8.99 11.08 -17.99
N GLY A 409 10.04 11.20 -18.80
CA GLY A 409 11.37 11.54 -18.31
C GLY A 409 11.47 12.93 -17.66
N GLY A 410 10.65 13.89 -18.08
CA GLY A 410 10.54 15.20 -17.41
C GLY A 410 10.25 15.10 -15.90
N ILE A 411 9.46 14.12 -15.47
CA ILE A 411 9.15 13.90 -14.04
C ILE A 411 10.36 13.34 -13.28
N ILE A 412 11.14 12.46 -13.89
CA ILE A 412 12.38 11.92 -13.32
C ILE A 412 13.41 13.03 -13.15
N ALA A 413 13.60 13.85 -14.19
CA ALA A 413 14.54 14.97 -14.16
C ALA A 413 14.14 16.01 -13.10
N ALA A 414 12.87 16.38 -13.03
CA ALA A 414 12.36 17.31 -12.03
C ALA A 414 12.44 16.74 -10.59
N CYS A 415 12.24 15.44 -10.41
CA CYS A 415 12.48 14.77 -9.13
C CYS A 415 13.95 14.89 -8.71
N TRP A 416 14.89 14.57 -9.60
CA TRP A 416 16.31 14.72 -9.35
C TRP A 416 16.68 16.16 -9.00
N ALA A 417 16.20 17.13 -9.79
CA ALA A 417 16.43 18.55 -9.56
C ALA A 417 15.89 19.01 -8.20
N THR A 418 14.74 18.48 -7.77
CA THR A 418 14.19 18.76 -6.42
C THR A 418 15.16 18.31 -5.34
N LEU A 419 15.64 17.06 -5.40
CA LEU A 419 16.57 16.53 -4.39
C LEU A 419 17.85 17.36 -4.32
N MET A 420 18.38 17.76 -5.48
CA MET A 420 19.62 18.55 -5.57
C MET A 420 19.43 19.98 -5.09
N HIS A 421 18.29 20.60 -5.41
CA HIS A 421 18.00 21.98 -5.03
C HIS A 421 17.68 22.11 -3.53
N VAL A 422 16.86 21.20 -2.99
CA VAL A 422 16.49 21.22 -1.57
C VAL A 422 17.68 20.83 -0.70
N GLY A 423 18.41 19.78 -1.10
CA GLY A 423 19.55 19.26 -0.35
C GLY A 423 19.19 18.77 1.06
N GLU A 424 20.17 18.21 1.76
CA GLU A 424 19.93 17.68 3.12
C GLU A 424 19.48 18.79 4.10
N SER A 425 20.12 19.95 4.08
CA SER A 425 19.80 21.06 4.98
C SER A 425 18.36 21.56 4.79
N GLY A 426 17.90 21.67 3.54
CA GLY A 426 16.53 22.06 3.24
C GLY A 426 15.50 21.03 3.74
N TYR A 427 15.78 19.74 3.60
CA TYR A 427 14.90 18.69 4.14
C TYR A 427 14.91 18.65 5.67
N VAL A 428 16.05 18.84 6.32
CA VAL A 428 16.16 18.91 7.78
C VAL A 428 15.35 20.10 8.32
N GLU A 429 15.49 21.28 7.73
CA GLU A 429 14.73 22.46 8.15
C GLU A 429 13.23 22.30 7.88
N ALA A 430 12.85 21.76 6.72
CA ALA A 430 11.44 21.49 6.42
C ALA A 430 10.83 20.48 7.41
N THR A 431 11.56 19.41 7.74
CA THR A 431 11.16 18.41 8.74
C THR A 431 10.99 19.07 10.11
N LYS A 432 11.98 19.87 10.56
CA LYS A 432 11.92 20.58 11.83
C LYS A 432 10.66 21.45 11.95
N ARG A 433 10.31 22.18 10.89
CA ARG A 433 9.11 23.02 10.85
C ARG A 433 7.83 22.19 10.93
N ILE A 434 7.71 21.14 10.13
CA ILE A 434 6.52 20.26 10.10
C ILE A 434 6.31 19.60 11.47
N ILE A 435 7.38 19.12 12.10
CA ILE A 435 7.30 18.42 13.39
C ILE A 435 7.01 19.38 14.55
N LYS A 436 7.62 20.58 14.57
CA LYS A 436 7.24 21.62 15.55
C LYS A 436 5.76 21.95 15.48
N THR A 437 5.24 22.13 14.27
CA THR A 437 3.83 22.33 14.00
C THR A 437 2.97 21.17 14.50
N ALA A 438 3.37 19.93 14.20
CA ALA A 438 2.66 18.74 14.66
C ALA A 438 2.61 18.61 16.17
N ARG A 439 3.72 18.84 16.86
CA ARG A 439 3.79 18.79 18.33
C ARG A 439 2.97 19.89 18.98
N PHE A 440 3.00 21.10 18.43
CA PHE A 440 2.17 22.19 18.90
C PHE A 440 0.68 21.83 18.78
N LEU A 441 0.23 21.42 17.59
CA LEU A 441 -1.17 21.04 17.38
C LEU A 441 -1.58 19.85 18.24
N GLU A 442 -0.73 18.83 18.37
CA GLU A 442 -0.96 17.71 19.27
C GLU A 442 -1.19 18.20 20.70
N SER A 443 -0.36 19.12 21.20
CA SER A 443 -0.50 19.66 22.55
C SER A 443 -1.76 20.48 22.76
N GLU A 444 -2.23 21.23 21.76
CA GLU A 444 -3.47 22.02 21.86
C GLU A 444 -4.71 21.12 21.74
N LEU A 445 -4.71 20.19 20.79
CA LEU A 445 -5.79 19.23 20.59
C LEU A 445 -6.05 18.37 21.82
N ARG A 446 -4.99 17.96 22.55
CA ARG A 446 -5.12 17.16 23.76
C ARG A 446 -5.75 17.91 24.94
N LYS A 447 -5.88 19.24 24.88
CA LYS A 447 -6.56 20.05 25.91
C LYS A 447 -8.07 20.15 25.70
N ILE A 448 -8.59 19.64 24.57
CA ILE A 448 -10.01 19.71 24.24
C ILE A 448 -10.69 18.42 24.71
N ASP A 449 -11.47 18.49 25.80
CA ASP A 449 -12.07 17.32 26.46
C ASP A 449 -13.02 16.50 25.57
N SER A 450 -13.62 17.11 24.54
CA SER A 450 -14.61 16.48 23.67
C SER A 450 -14.01 15.66 22.53
N ILE A 451 -12.69 15.71 22.32
CA ILE A 451 -11.97 14.96 21.29
C ILE A 451 -10.75 14.25 21.87
N PHE A 452 -10.23 13.27 21.15
CA PHE A 452 -8.97 12.63 21.48
C PHE A 452 -8.14 12.38 20.23
N ILE A 453 -6.82 12.24 20.41
CA ILE A 453 -5.89 11.84 19.34
C ILE A 453 -5.69 10.34 19.40
N PHE A 454 -5.82 9.67 18.26
CA PHE A 454 -5.52 8.24 18.12
C PHE A 454 -4.02 7.98 18.33
N GLY A 455 -3.69 7.17 19.34
CA GLY A 455 -2.33 6.77 19.63
C GLY A 455 -1.39 7.93 19.98
N LYS A 456 -0.12 7.79 19.60
CA LYS A 456 0.93 8.79 19.79
C LYS A 456 1.68 9.04 18.47
N PRO A 457 1.12 9.83 17.55
CA PRO A 457 1.73 10.09 16.25
C PRO A 457 3.07 10.81 16.40
N GLU A 458 4.14 10.25 15.84
CA GLU A 458 5.48 10.82 15.96
C GLU A 458 5.85 11.76 14.80
N VAL A 459 5.03 11.84 13.76
CA VAL A 459 5.36 12.56 12.52
C VAL A 459 4.31 13.62 12.16
N SER A 460 3.90 13.72 10.89
CA SER A 460 3.12 14.84 10.36
C SER A 460 1.60 14.66 10.37
N VAL A 461 1.08 13.49 10.72
CA VAL A 461 -0.36 13.18 10.68
C VAL A 461 -0.90 12.99 12.08
N LEU A 462 -1.91 13.77 12.44
CA LEU A 462 -2.65 13.64 13.71
C LEU A 462 -4.08 13.22 13.38
N SER A 463 -4.53 12.05 13.83
CA SER A 463 -5.93 11.65 13.66
C SER A 463 -6.74 11.88 14.92
N ILE A 464 -7.87 12.55 14.79
CA ILE A 464 -8.77 12.88 15.90
C ILE A 464 -10.07 12.08 15.83
N GLY A 465 -10.56 11.70 17.01
CA GLY A 465 -11.86 11.07 17.24
C GLY A 465 -12.62 11.75 18.37
N SER A 466 -13.84 11.30 18.64
CA SER A 466 -14.66 11.75 19.76
C SER A 466 -15.52 10.61 20.28
N ASP A 467 -15.63 10.50 21.60
CA ASP A 467 -16.58 9.62 22.28
C ASP A 467 -17.86 10.37 22.72
N THR A 468 -17.90 11.70 22.52
CA THR A 468 -18.99 12.57 22.99
C THR A 468 -19.93 13.02 21.87
N PHE A 469 -19.46 13.04 20.62
CA PHE A 469 -20.26 13.36 19.45
C PHE A 469 -19.77 12.61 18.20
N ASP A 470 -20.59 12.56 17.14
CA ASP A 470 -20.19 12.02 15.84
C ASP A 470 -19.14 12.93 15.18
N ILE A 471 -17.90 12.44 15.10
CA ILE A 471 -16.76 13.17 14.57
C ILE A 471 -17.00 13.71 13.15
N TYR A 472 -17.83 13.07 12.32
CA TYR A 472 -18.14 13.55 10.97
C TYR A 472 -18.90 14.88 10.96
N ARG A 473 -19.63 15.20 12.04
CA ARG A 473 -20.26 16.52 12.20
C ARG A 473 -19.19 17.61 12.28
N LEU A 474 -18.09 17.37 12.98
CA LEU A 474 -16.95 18.30 13.01
C LEU A 474 -16.31 18.43 11.62
N SER A 475 -16.17 17.33 10.87
CA SER A 475 -15.70 17.39 9.47
C SER A 475 -16.56 18.31 8.62
N ASN A 476 -17.90 18.19 8.72
CA ASN A 476 -18.83 19.00 7.96
C ASN A 476 -18.77 20.48 8.33
N LEU A 477 -18.62 20.79 9.63
CA LEU A 477 -18.46 22.17 10.11
C LEU A 477 -17.13 22.79 9.64
N LEU A 478 -16.06 22.01 9.65
CA LEU A 478 -14.76 22.42 9.13
C LEU A 478 -14.82 22.63 7.61
N ALA A 479 -15.52 21.75 6.87
CA ALA A 479 -15.77 21.90 5.44
C ALA A 479 -16.55 23.18 5.11
N ALA A 480 -17.58 23.52 5.90
CA ALA A 480 -18.30 24.79 5.78
C ALA A 480 -17.39 26.03 6.03
N LYS A 481 -16.29 25.87 6.79
CA LYS A 481 -15.24 26.89 6.98
C LYS A 481 -14.09 26.81 5.94
N GLY A 482 -14.25 25.98 4.91
CA GLY A 482 -13.32 25.83 3.78
C GLY A 482 -12.20 24.81 4.00
N TRP A 483 -12.26 23.98 5.04
CA TRP A 483 -11.29 22.90 5.25
C TRP A 483 -11.65 21.65 4.43
N ASN A 484 -10.69 21.11 3.71
CA ASN A 484 -10.84 19.85 3.00
C ASN A 484 -9.99 18.78 3.68
N LEU A 485 -10.61 18.06 4.63
CA LEU A 485 -9.98 17.01 5.41
C LEU A 485 -10.41 15.64 4.89
N ASN A 486 -9.53 14.65 5.01
CA ASN A 486 -9.94 13.27 4.71
C ASN A 486 -10.91 12.77 5.79
N VAL A 487 -11.83 11.92 5.39
CA VAL A 487 -12.74 11.24 6.32
C VAL A 487 -12.31 9.79 6.43
N LEU A 488 -12.08 9.31 7.65
CA LEU A 488 -11.63 7.94 7.93
C LEU A 488 -12.74 7.15 8.60
N GLN A 489 -12.59 5.83 8.57
CA GLN A 489 -13.56 4.89 9.11
C GLN A 489 -12.87 3.68 9.74
N PHE A 490 -13.57 3.01 10.66
CA PHE A 490 -13.09 1.84 11.39
C PHE A 490 -11.77 2.09 12.15
N PRO A 491 -11.72 3.05 13.09
CA PRO A 491 -12.85 3.78 13.67
C PRO A 491 -13.15 5.14 12.98
N PRO A 492 -14.36 5.72 13.18
CA PRO A 492 -14.68 7.07 12.72
C PRO A 492 -13.64 8.08 13.20
N SER A 493 -12.98 8.77 12.27
CA SER A 493 -11.93 9.73 12.59
C SER A 493 -11.65 10.70 11.45
N ILE A 494 -10.90 11.76 11.75
CA ILE A 494 -10.47 12.77 10.78
C ILE A 494 -8.97 13.02 10.97
N PRO A 495 -8.13 12.83 9.95
CA PRO A 495 -6.72 13.17 10.02
C PRO A 495 -6.51 14.64 9.67
N LEU A 496 -5.62 15.26 10.43
CA LEU A 496 -5.08 16.59 10.23
C LEU A 496 -3.61 16.41 9.82
N PRO A 497 -3.31 16.23 8.52
CA PRO A 497 -1.93 16.21 8.06
C PRO A 497 -1.40 17.63 7.93
N LEU A 498 -0.11 17.77 8.18
CA LEU A 498 0.52 19.08 8.37
C LEU A 498 1.54 19.40 7.29
N PHE A 499 1.54 20.69 6.89
CA PHE A 499 2.31 21.25 5.78
C PHE A 499 3.06 22.50 6.17
N ARG A 500 3.92 22.95 5.26
CA ARG A 500 4.87 24.05 5.42
C ARG A 500 4.22 25.44 5.58
N LYS A 501 2.89 25.63 5.41
CA LYS A 501 2.26 26.97 5.39
C LYS A 501 1.87 27.51 6.78
N LYS A 502 1.93 28.85 6.90
CA LYS A 502 1.96 29.68 8.12
C LYS A 502 0.60 29.92 8.81
N LYS A 503 -0.43 29.06 8.62
CA LYS A 503 -1.83 29.37 8.98
C LYS A 503 -2.48 28.51 10.07
N ILE A 504 -1.69 27.91 10.96
CA ILE A 504 -2.20 27.15 12.11
C ILE A 504 -2.99 28.05 13.10
N SER A 505 -2.72 29.36 13.09
CA SER A 505 -3.43 30.35 13.89
C SER A 505 -4.94 30.36 13.63
N GLU A 506 -5.38 30.28 12.37
CA GLU A 506 -6.81 30.24 12.02
C GLU A 506 -7.53 28.98 12.54
N TRP A 507 -6.84 27.83 12.64
CA TRP A 507 -7.41 26.60 13.19
C TRP A 507 -7.59 26.70 14.71
N CYS A 508 -6.59 27.25 15.41
CA CYS A 508 -6.66 27.49 16.86
C CYS A 508 -7.69 28.56 17.23
N LEU A 509 -7.89 29.57 16.38
CA LEU A 509 -8.89 30.63 16.60
C LEU A 509 -10.34 30.18 16.35
N ASN A 510 -10.58 29.28 15.37
CA ASN A 510 -11.94 28.90 14.98
C ASN A 510 -12.40 27.51 15.48
N GLY A 511 -11.48 26.62 15.84
CA GLY A 511 -11.80 25.26 16.29
C GLY A 511 -12.56 25.21 17.61
N PRO A 512 -12.14 25.95 18.66
CA PRO A 512 -12.83 25.99 19.95
C PRO A 512 -14.21 26.65 19.89
N GLU A 513 -14.42 27.67 19.04
CA GLU A 513 -15.72 28.35 18.88
C GLU A 513 -16.81 27.44 18.28
N LEU A 514 -16.42 26.44 17.47
CA LEU A 514 -17.34 25.43 16.93
C LEU A 514 -17.83 24.41 17.96
N LEU A 515 -17.18 24.34 19.12
CA LEU A 515 -17.51 23.45 20.23
C LEU A 515 -18.31 24.17 21.32
N ALA A 516 -18.58 25.48 21.16
CA ALA A 516 -19.46 26.22 22.05
C ALA A 516 -20.92 25.81 21.81
N PRO A 517 -21.71 25.58 22.87
CA PRO A 517 -23.10 25.18 22.74
C PRO A 517 -23.92 26.37 22.24
N GLY A 518 -24.38 26.27 21.00
CA GLY A 518 -25.37 27.17 20.43
C GLY A 518 -26.30 26.35 19.56
N TRP A 519 -27.39 25.83 20.15
CA TRP A 519 -28.78 25.95 19.69
C TRP A 519 -29.67 25.00 20.50
N ASP A 520 -30.72 25.59 21.08
CA ASP A 520 -31.67 25.00 22.01
C ASP A 520 -32.56 23.91 21.38
N ALA A 521 -32.61 22.74 22.04
CA ALA A 521 -33.81 21.90 22.14
C ALA A 521 -33.84 21.26 23.55
N PRO A 522 -35.01 21.14 24.20
CA PRO A 522 -35.10 21.25 25.65
C PRO A 522 -34.95 19.89 26.33
N VAL A 523 -33.83 19.64 27.01
CA VAL A 523 -33.78 18.76 28.18
C VAL A 523 -32.79 19.38 29.17
N GLY A 524 -33.30 19.84 30.31
CA GLY A 524 -32.56 20.68 31.24
C GLY A 524 -31.42 20.01 31.99
N GLY A 525 -30.51 20.84 32.50
CA GLY A 525 -29.66 20.53 33.65
C GLY A 525 -28.15 20.75 33.43
N LEU A 526 -27.67 21.93 33.85
CA LEU A 526 -26.30 22.30 34.27
C LEU A 526 -25.11 21.75 33.47
N PHE A 527 -24.41 22.60 32.71
CA PHE A 527 -22.93 22.71 32.72
C PHE A 527 -22.51 24.05 32.10
N SER A 528 -21.90 24.93 32.91
CA SER A 528 -21.28 26.19 32.47
C SER A 528 -19.80 25.94 32.17
N ILE A 529 -19.37 26.17 30.93
CA ILE A 529 -17.95 26.18 30.52
C ILE A 529 -17.49 27.66 30.47
N PRO A 530 -16.34 28.05 31.06
CA PRO A 530 -15.87 29.44 31.00
C PRO A 530 -15.50 29.84 29.56
N ALA A 531 -15.93 31.03 29.15
CA ALA A 531 -15.60 31.65 27.88
C ALA A 531 -14.08 31.71 27.63
N LEU A 532 -13.61 31.04 26.58
CA LEU A 532 -12.23 31.13 26.10
C LEU A 532 -12.02 32.49 25.41
N ARG A 533 -11.21 33.36 26.02
CA ARG A 533 -10.79 34.65 25.46
C ARG A 533 -9.91 34.45 24.22
N CYS A 534 -10.07 35.35 23.25
CA CYS A 534 -9.19 35.58 22.11
C CYS A 534 -7.70 35.55 22.51
N TRP A 535 -6.89 34.83 21.73
CA TRP A 535 -5.43 34.86 21.85
C TRP A 535 -4.84 35.56 20.62
N ASP A 536 -4.20 36.71 20.85
CA ASP A 536 -3.33 37.40 19.89
C ASP A 536 -2.14 36.50 19.52
N LEU A 537 -2.04 36.15 18.24
CA LEU A 537 -0.98 35.31 17.67
C LEU A 537 0.15 36.12 17.00
N ASP A 538 0.29 37.40 17.34
CA ASP A 538 1.38 38.26 16.87
C ASP A 538 2.76 37.95 17.50
N THR A 539 2.86 36.94 18.38
CA THR A 539 4.11 36.61 19.09
C THR A 539 4.93 35.46 18.49
N VAL A 540 4.51 34.85 17.38
CA VAL A 540 5.38 33.93 16.63
C VAL A 540 6.09 34.69 15.51
N GLU A 541 7.11 35.47 15.86
CA GLU A 541 8.10 35.98 14.91
C GLU A 541 8.79 34.79 14.21
N ILE A 542 8.31 34.43 13.03
CA ILE A 542 9.02 33.52 12.11
C ILE A 542 9.67 34.41 11.06
N TRP A 543 10.93 34.72 11.35
CA TRP A 543 11.90 35.39 10.50
C TRP A 543 11.94 34.74 9.11
N GLU A 544 11.83 35.58 8.07
CA GLU A 544 12.24 35.23 6.72
C GLU A 544 13.76 34.97 6.73
N VAL A 545 14.20 33.91 6.04
CA VAL A 545 15.61 33.68 5.73
C VAL A 545 15.71 33.68 4.18
N PRO A 546 16.78 34.28 3.58
CA PRO A 546 16.78 34.87 2.23
C PRO A 546 16.37 34.00 1.05
#